data_AF-A0A7W0L787-F1
#
_entry.id   AF-A0A7W0L787-F1
#
_cell.length_a   1.000
_cell.length_b   1.000
_cell.length_c   1.000
_cell.angle_alpha   90.00
_cell.angle_beta   90.00
_cell.angle_gamma   90.00
#
_symmetry.space_group_name_H-M   'P 1'
#
loop_
_entity.id
_entity.type
_entity.pdbx_description
1 polymer ?
#
loop_
_entity_poly.entity_id
_entity_poly.type
_entity_poly.pdbx_seq_one_letter_code
_entity_poly.pdbx_strand_id
1 'polypeptide(L)'
;MNSTPPADAAPLHAPTPRRIADRYVETMTDLNPILGTMLGTTPSDDRLPDFSPAGITAADDAARSTLAELDAAPDTDDVLELRCARLLRNRLRASLALSEAGEDLRTVNNIFTPMHSTRQVFLLMPAATEQDWAVIARRMARVPAAYESYRAALTEGASQGLYAAPRQVDALVSQLGQWLGSGSDQSWFASFVSDAPHADPLRDELEEAARHATESVRTTRDFLQGRYRSGAEGTPDAVGAERYSRAAMQTPAPSSTSMRPSP
;
A
#
# COMPACT_ATOMS: atom_id res chain seq x y z
N MET A 1 59.77 23.69 10.97
CA MET A 1 58.85 22.59 10.59
C MET A 1 57.44 23.08 10.89
N ASN A 2 56.75 23.59 9.86
CA ASN A 2 55.41 24.15 9.98
C ASN A 2 54.39 23.02 9.95
N SER A 3 53.65 22.83 11.04
CA SER A 3 52.50 21.93 11.09
C SER A 3 51.29 22.63 10.50
N THR A 4 50.89 22.21 9.29
CA THR A 4 49.60 22.53 8.69
C THR A 4 48.51 21.78 9.46
N PRO A 5 47.47 22.43 10.00
CA PRO A 5 46.31 21.72 10.56
C PRO A 5 45.54 21.02 9.43
N PRO A 6 44.95 19.84 9.66
CA PRO A 6 44.15 19.17 8.65
C PRO A 6 42.94 20.04 8.28
N ALA A 7 42.70 20.15 6.98
CA ALA A 7 41.56 20.84 6.41
C ALA A 7 40.26 20.36 7.05
N ASP A 8 39.37 21.31 7.30
CA ASP A 8 37.98 21.13 7.71
C ASP A 8 37.40 19.81 7.19
N ALA A 9 37.04 18.93 8.13
CA ALA A 9 36.13 17.85 7.83
C ALA A 9 34.82 18.51 7.38
N ALA A 10 34.52 18.41 6.09
CA ALA A 10 33.24 18.86 5.53
C ALA A 10 32.10 18.37 6.44
N PRO A 11 31.10 19.22 6.75
CA PRO A 11 30.02 18.82 7.65
C PRO A 11 29.38 17.54 7.11
N LEU A 12 29.20 16.55 8.00
CA LEU A 12 28.43 15.34 7.74
C LEU A 12 27.18 15.73 6.94
N HIS A 13 27.17 15.31 5.67
CA HIS A 13 26.46 15.94 4.57
C HIS A 13 25.07 16.47 4.91
N ALA A 14 24.84 17.75 4.63
CA ALA A 14 23.52 18.36 4.69
C ALA A 14 22.48 17.51 3.93
N PRO A 15 21.22 17.41 4.40
CA PRO A 15 20.22 16.55 3.80
C PRO A 15 19.89 17.04 2.38
N THR A 16 20.37 16.31 1.37
CA THR A 16 20.00 16.56 -0.02
C THR A 16 18.64 15.95 -0.33
N PRO A 17 17.88 16.49 -1.31
CA PRO A 17 16.62 15.91 -1.75
C PRO A 17 16.65 14.40 -2.02
N ARG A 18 17.70 13.87 -2.65
CA ARG A 18 17.85 12.41 -2.85
C ARG A 18 18.00 11.65 -1.54
N ARG A 19 18.79 12.14 -0.59
CA ARG A 19 18.92 11.49 0.73
C ARG A 19 17.62 11.53 1.53
N ILE A 20 16.86 12.62 1.41
CA ILE A 20 15.52 12.70 1.99
C ILE A 20 14.59 11.69 1.32
N ALA A 21 14.66 11.54 0.00
CA ALA A 21 13.89 10.54 -0.74
C ALA A 21 14.24 9.10 -0.31
N ASP A 22 15.52 8.77 -0.14
CA ASP A 22 15.97 7.45 0.33
C ASP A 22 15.38 7.12 1.71
N ARG A 23 15.48 8.05 2.67
CA ARG A 23 14.86 7.89 4.01
C ARG A 23 13.35 7.78 3.95
N TYR A 24 12.70 8.50 3.04
CA TYR A 24 11.26 8.39 2.85
C TYR A 24 10.88 7.00 2.33
N VAL A 25 11.65 6.41 1.41
CA VAL A 25 11.44 5.03 0.96
C VAL A 25 11.58 4.06 2.13
N GLU A 26 12.61 4.19 2.97
CA GLU A 26 12.78 3.37 4.18
C GLU A 26 11.56 3.48 5.10
N THR A 27 11.11 4.71 5.39
CA THR A 27 9.92 4.99 6.20
C THR A 27 8.67 4.33 5.61
N MET A 28 8.49 4.43 4.28
CA MET A 28 7.36 3.80 3.61
C MET A 28 7.44 2.28 3.60
N THR A 29 8.64 1.67 3.57
CA THR A 29 8.78 0.22 3.71
C THR A 29 8.48 -0.27 5.12
N ASP A 30 8.71 0.55 6.14
CA ASP A 30 8.33 0.24 7.52
C ASP A 30 6.82 0.35 7.75
N LEU A 31 6.19 1.40 7.22
CA LEU A 31 4.73 1.59 7.30
C LEU A 31 3.97 0.60 6.41
N ASN A 32 4.55 0.26 5.25
CA ASN A 32 3.99 -0.68 4.29
C ASN A 32 5.00 -1.79 3.95
N PRO A 33 5.09 -2.85 4.78
CA PRO A 33 6.00 -3.98 4.55
C PRO A 33 5.79 -4.72 3.21
N ILE A 34 4.61 -4.59 2.58
CA ILE A 34 4.40 -5.10 1.22
C ILE A 34 5.30 -4.36 0.24
N LEU A 35 5.50 -3.05 0.39
CA LEU A 35 6.42 -2.28 -0.44
C LEU A 35 7.86 -2.81 -0.32
N GLY A 36 8.31 -3.16 0.88
CA GLY A 36 9.63 -3.75 1.09
C GLY A 36 9.80 -5.09 0.37
N THR A 37 8.76 -5.93 0.33
CA THR A 37 8.74 -7.15 -0.49
C THR A 37 8.74 -6.84 -1.99
N MET A 38 7.93 -5.89 -2.46
CA MET A 38 7.88 -5.48 -3.87
C MET A 38 9.23 -4.95 -4.38
N LEU A 39 9.97 -4.24 -3.53
CA LEU A 39 11.29 -3.68 -3.85
C LEU A 39 12.44 -4.67 -3.63
N GLY A 40 12.16 -5.84 -3.03
CA GLY A 40 13.18 -6.84 -2.70
C GLY A 40 14.14 -6.42 -1.60
N THR A 41 13.77 -5.44 -0.76
CA THR A 41 14.65 -4.90 0.29
C THR A 41 14.53 -5.64 1.61
N THR A 42 13.37 -6.28 1.88
CA THR A 42 13.08 -6.96 3.15
C THR A 42 12.41 -8.33 2.93
N PRO A 43 13.10 -9.32 2.34
CA PRO A 43 12.50 -10.60 1.95
C PRO A 43 12.02 -11.46 3.13
N SER A 44 12.55 -11.25 4.34
CA SER A 44 12.19 -11.99 5.56
C SER A 44 11.20 -11.25 6.47
N ASP A 45 10.74 -10.06 6.07
CA ASP A 45 9.74 -9.32 6.84
C ASP A 45 8.40 -10.05 6.74
N ASP A 46 7.81 -10.42 7.87
CA ASP A 46 6.54 -11.12 7.93
C ASP A 46 5.36 -10.19 8.29
N ARG A 47 5.60 -8.88 8.45
CA ARG A 47 4.58 -7.89 8.77
C ARG A 47 3.65 -7.65 7.57
N LEU A 48 2.47 -7.10 7.86
CA LEU A 48 1.52 -6.54 6.89
C LEU A 48 1.20 -5.09 7.29
N PRO A 49 0.79 -4.23 6.33
CA PRO A 49 0.47 -2.83 6.62
C PRO A 49 -0.75 -2.70 7.54
N ASP A 50 -0.78 -1.63 8.32
CA ASP A 50 -1.99 -1.19 8.99
C ASP A 50 -2.83 -0.35 8.02
N PHE A 51 -3.98 -0.86 7.61
CA PHE A 51 -4.92 -0.16 6.72
C PHE A 51 -5.96 0.66 7.48
N SER A 52 -5.86 0.77 8.82
CA SER A 52 -6.77 1.53 9.66
C SER A 52 -6.63 3.04 9.43
N PRO A 53 -7.57 3.87 9.94
CA PRO A 53 -7.40 5.32 9.98
C PRO A 53 -6.09 5.77 10.66
N ALA A 54 -5.60 5.02 11.66
CA ALA A 54 -4.33 5.32 12.30
C ALA A 54 -3.14 5.03 11.37
N GLY A 55 -3.18 3.94 10.61
CA GLY A 55 -2.17 3.64 9.58
C GLY A 55 -2.15 4.69 8.46
N ILE A 56 -3.32 5.15 8.01
CA ILE A 56 -3.46 6.25 7.04
C ILE A 56 -2.84 7.53 7.62
N THR A 57 -3.16 7.87 8.88
CA THR A 57 -2.59 9.05 9.57
C THR A 57 -1.07 8.96 9.67
N ALA A 58 -0.53 7.79 9.98
CA ALA A 58 0.93 7.59 10.06
C ALA A 58 1.62 7.83 8.71
N ALA A 59 1.01 7.40 7.59
CA ALA A 59 1.52 7.67 6.25
C ALA A 59 1.44 9.16 5.88
N ASP A 60 0.35 9.84 6.25
CA ASP A 60 0.21 11.29 6.06
C ASP A 60 1.24 12.08 6.87
N ASP A 61 1.49 11.69 8.12
CA ASP A 61 2.48 12.35 8.97
C ASP A 61 3.90 12.15 8.44
N ALA A 62 4.22 10.96 7.94
CA ALA A 62 5.48 10.72 7.24
C ALA A 62 5.61 11.61 5.99
N ALA A 63 4.53 11.77 5.22
CA ALA A 63 4.52 12.65 4.05
C ALA A 63 4.70 14.13 4.41
N ARG A 64 4.02 14.62 5.47
CA ARG A 64 4.17 16.00 5.97
C ARG A 64 5.57 16.25 6.52
N SER A 65 6.13 15.32 7.30
CA SER A 65 7.49 15.42 7.81
C SER A 65 8.50 15.51 6.67
N THR A 66 8.34 14.68 5.64
CA THR A 66 9.23 14.68 4.47
C THR A 66 9.13 15.98 3.67
N LEU A 67 7.92 16.55 3.53
CA LEU A 67 7.76 17.87 2.92
C LEU A 67 8.48 18.97 3.72
N ALA A 68 8.36 18.96 5.05
CA ALA A 68 9.05 19.90 5.91
C ALA A 68 10.58 19.77 5.80
N GLU A 69 11.11 18.55 5.73
CA GLU A 69 12.54 18.31 5.48
C GLU A 69 12.99 18.85 4.12
N LEU A 70 12.20 18.65 3.06
CA LEU A 70 12.51 19.18 1.74
C LEU A 70 12.51 20.71 1.71
N ASP A 71 11.61 21.35 2.45
CA ASP A 71 11.50 22.81 2.52
C ASP A 71 12.61 23.44 3.38
N ALA A 72 13.18 22.67 4.32
CA ALA A 72 14.35 23.08 5.11
C ALA A 72 15.71 22.69 4.47
N ALA A 73 15.71 21.90 3.40
CA ALA A 73 16.94 21.48 2.72
C ALA A 73 17.66 22.70 2.11
N PRO A 74 19.02 22.77 2.18
CA PRO A 74 19.76 23.87 1.58
C PRO A 74 19.52 23.99 0.08
N ASP A 75 19.57 25.22 -0.42
CA ASP A 75 19.54 25.49 -1.86
C ASP A 75 20.67 24.75 -2.58
N THR A 76 20.36 24.30 -3.80
CA THR A 76 21.31 23.55 -4.63
C THR A 76 21.10 23.90 -6.10
N ASP A 77 22.20 24.05 -6.82
CA ASP A 77 22.21 24.22 -8.28
C ASP A 77 22.27 22.87 -9.02
N ASP A 78 22.33 21.73 -8.30
CA ASP A 78 22.33 20.40 -8.93
C ASP A 78 20.95 20.10 -9.52
N VAL A 79 20.90 20.03 -10.85
CA VAL A 79 19.69 19.73 -11.64
C VAL A 79 19.04 18.40 -11.21
N LEU A 80 19.82 17.40 -10.78
CA LEU A 80 19.28 16.11 -10.32
C LEU A 80 18.58 16.24 -8.96
N GLU A 81 19.18 16.99 -8.03
CA GLU A 81 18.57 17.27 -6.72
C GLU A 81 17.29 18.10 -6.88
N LEU A 82 17.31 19.14 -7.73
CA LEU A 82 16.14 19.96 -8.03
C LEU A 82 15.00 19.13 -8.65
N ARG A 83 15.32 18.22 -9.58
CA ARG A 83 14.33 17.31 -10.18
C ARG A 83 13.76 16.33 -9.16
N CYS A 84 14.61 15.73 -8.32
CA CYS A 84 14.19 14.83 -7.24
C CYS A 84 13.24 15.56 -6.28
N ALA A 85 13.64 16.73 -5.79
CA ALA A 85 12.84 17.54 -4.87
C ALA A 85 11.48 17.89 -5.46
N ARG A 86 11.43 18.30 -6.73
CA ARG A 86 10.18 18.62 -7.43
C ARG A 86 9.25 17.42 -7.55
N LEU A 87 9.77 16.27 -7.97
CA LEU A 87 8.98 15.05 -8.14
C LEU A 87 8.48 14.51 -6.79
N LEU A 88 9.34 14.49 -5.77
CA LEU A 88 8.94 14.04 -4.44
C LEU A 88 7.87 14.97 -3.84
N ARG A 89 8.04 16.30 -3.89
CA ARG A 89 7.00 17.25 -3.46
C ARG A 89 5.68 17.04 -4.17
N ASN A 90 5.70 16.82 -5.48
CA ASN A 90 4.49 16.56 -6.25
C ASN A 90 3.79 15.28 -5.78
N ARG A 91 4.55 14.19 -5.59
CA ARG A 91 3.99 12.90 -5.14
C ARG A 91 3.40 12.99 -3.73
N LEU A 92 4.11 13.61 -2.79
CA LEU A 92 3.67 13.77 -1.40
C LEU A 92 2.40 14.62 -1.32
N ARG A 93 2.36 15.77 -2.00
CA ARG A 93 1.17 16.64 -2.04
C ARG A 93 -0.02 15.97 -2.69
N ALA A 94 0.19 15.19 -3.76
CA ALA A 94 -0.89 14.43 -4.40
C ALA A 94 -1.46 13.35 -3.47
N SER A 95 -0.61 12.67 -2.69
CA SER A 95 -1.06 11.69 -1.69
C SER A 95 -1.89 12.35 -0.60
N LEU A 96 -1.37 13.44 0.00
CA LEU A 96 -2.09 14.19 1.04
C LEU A 96 -3.43 14.73 0.54
N ALA A 97 -3.51 15.24 -0.70
CA ALA A 97 -4.75 15.73 -1.27
C ALA A 97 -5.84 14.65 -1.42
N LEU A 98 -5.45 13.38 -1.61
CA LEU A 98 -6.38 12.26 -1.67
C LEU A 98 -6.82 11.81 -0.27
N SER A 99 -5.89 11.76 0.69
CA SER A 99 -6.22 11.48 2.08
C SER A 99 -7.15 12.56 2.67
N GLU A 100 -6.89 13.84 2.38
CA GLU A 100 -7.77 14.97 2.75
C GLU A 100 -9.17 14.88 2.11
N ALA A 101 -9.30 14.21 0.95
CA ALA A 101 -10.60 13.91 0.32
C ALA A 101 -11.26 12.65 0.89
N GLY A 102 -10.60 11.96 1.83
CA GLY A 102 -11.00 10.68 2.40
C GLY A 102 -11.03 9.54 1.38
N GLU A 103 -10.23 9.60 0.30
CA GLU A 103 -10.20 8.53 -0.69
C GLU A 103 -9.71 7.20 -0.09
N ASP A 104 -8.73 7.27 0.80
CA ASP A 104 -8.17 6.09 1.49
C ASP A 104 -9.23 5.36 2.32
N LEU A 105 -10.22 6.10 2.86
CA LEU A 105 -11.34 5.58 3.65
C LEU A 105 -12.46 4.94 2.79
N ARG A 106 -12.38 5.00 1.46
CA ARG A 106 -13.37 4.41 0.54
C ARG A 106 -12.72 3.63 -0.61
N THR A 107 -11.55 3.03 -0.35
CA THR A 107 -10.78 2.26 -1.34
C THR A 107 -11.44 0.91 -1.66
N VAL A 108 -12.58 0.95 -2.36
CA VAL A 108 -13.31 -0.22 -2.86
C VAL A 108 -13.38 -0.14 -4.38
N ASN A 109 -12.71 -1.09 -5.04
CA ASN A 109 -12.72 -1.26 -6.49
C ASN A 109 -12.34 -2.71 -6.86
N ASN A 110 -12.31 -3.03 -8.14
CA ASN A 110 -12.10 -4.38 -8.68
C ASN A 110 -10.65 -4.74 -9.06
N ILE A 111 -9.66 -3.86 -8.83
CA ILE A 111 -8.27 -4.08 -9.28
C ILE A 111 -7.26 -3.89 -8.15
N PHE A 112 -7.37 -2.80 -7.39
CA PHE A 112 -6.40 -2.39 -6.39
C PHE A 112 -7.10 -1.99 -5.09
N THR A 113 -7.12 -2.92 -4.13
CA THR A 113 -7.56 -2.68 -2.75
C THR A 113 -6.55 -3.27 -1.78
N PRO A 114 -6.61 -2.94 -0.47
CA PRO A 114 -5.80 -3.59 0.56
C PRO A 114 -5.83 -5.13 0.50
N MET A 115 -7.00 -5.71 0.19
CA MET A 115 -7.18 -7.14 -0.02
C MET A 115 -6.35 -7.68 -1.19
N HIS A 116 -6.34 -6.97 -2.32
CA HIS A 116 -5.56 -7.37 -3.51
C HIS A 116 -4.06 -7.34 -3.20
N SER A 117 -3.57 -6.26 -2.59
CA SER A 117 -2.14 -6.11 -2.26
C SER A 117 -1.67 -7.17 -1.25
N THR A 118 -2.48 -7.45 -0.21
CA THR A 118 -2.19 -8.49 0.79
C THR A 118 -2.14 -9.87 0.17
N ARG A 119 -3.04 -10.19 -0.77
CA ARG A 119 -2.99 -11.46 -1.49
C ARG A 119 -1.78 -11.56 -2.41
N GLN A 120 -1.51 -10.50 -3.18
CA GLN A 120 -0.44 -10.47 -4.18
C GLN A 120 0.96 -10.61 -3.55
N VAL A 121 1.18 -10.11 -2.33
CA VAL A 121 2.51 -10.16 -1.70
C VAL A 121 3.05 -11.59 -1.56
N PHE A 122 2.19 -12.58 -1.32
CA PHE A 122 2.60 -13.98 -1.18
C PHE A 122 3.17 -14.56 -2.48
N LEU A 123 2.71 -14.08 -3.63
CA LEU A 123 3.23 -14.50 -4.95
C LEU A 123 4.62 -13.90 -5.25
N LEU A 124 5.07 -12.97 -4.43
CA LEU A 124 6.36 -12.28 -4.59
C LEU A 124 7.38 -12.68 -3.54
N MET A 125 6.95 -13.44 -2.52
CA MET A 125 7.83 -13.97 -1.50
C MET A 125 8.62 -15.15 -2.05
N PRO A 126 9.88 -15.34 -1.61
CA PRO A 126 10.56 -16.61 -1.77
C PRO A 126 9.70 -17.76 -1.20
N ALA A 127 9.74 -18.93 -1.84
CA ALA A 127 9.01 -20.13 -1.44
C ALA A 127 9.80 -21.41 -1.76
N ALA A 128 11.14 -21.33 -1.72
CA ALA A 128 12.04 -22.40 -2.16
C ALA A 128 12.50 -23.30 -1.00
N THR A 129 12.54 -22.76 0.22
CA THR A 129 13.07 -23.43 1.41
C THR A 129 12.04 -23.48 2.54
N GLU A 130 12.23 -24.38 3.50
CA GLU A 130 11.40 -24.45 4.71
C GLU A 130 11.38 -23.12 5.47
N GLN A 131 12.51 -22.41 5.52
CA GLN A 131 12.62 -21.10 6.16
C GLN A 131 11.77 -20.04 5.43
N ASP A 132 11.71 -20.09 4.09
CA ASP A 132 10.85 -19.19 3.30
C ASP A 132 9.37 -19.43 3.65
N TRP A 133 8.97 -20.70 3.70
CA TRP A 133 7.62 -21.11 4.07
C TRP A 133 7.26 -20.74 5.51
N ALA A 134 8.22 -20.75 6.44
CA ALA A 134 8.02 -20.27 7.80
C ALA A 134 7.74 -18.75 7.85
N VAL A 135 8.38 -17.94 7.00
CA VAL A 135 8.08 -16.50 6.88
C VAL A 135 6.67 -16.31 6.29
N ILE A 136 6.33 -17.07 5.25
CA ILE A 136 4.98 -17.08 4.65
C ILE A 136 3.92 -17.40 5.69
N ALA A 137 4.11 -18.43 6.52
CA ALA A 137 3.17 -18.83 7.56
C ALA A 137 2.92 -17.69 8.55
N ARG A 138 3.99 -17.07 9.08
CA ARG A 138 3.88 -15.94 10.01
C ARG A 138 3.20 -14.73 9.39
N ARG A 139 3.48 -14.42 8.12
CA ARG A 139 2.80 -13.31 7.42
C ARG A 139 1.34 -13.62 7.14
N MET A 140 1.02 -14.85 6.75
CA MET A 140 -0.35 -15.31 6.52
C MET A 140 -1.19 -15.25 7.80
N ALA A 141 -0.61 -15.58 8.94
CA ALA A 141 -1.25 -15.45 10.24
C ALA A 141 -1.63 -13.99 10.60
N ARG A 142 -1.03 -12.98 9.95
CA ARG A 142 -1.35 -11.55 10.15
C ARG A 142 -2.44 -11.02 9.21
N VAL A 143 -2.85 -11.79 8.19
CA VAL A 143 -3.92 -11.39 7.25
C VAL A 143 -5.22 -10.97 7.95
N PRO A 144 -5.68 -11.68 9.01
CA PRO A 144 -6.89 -11.26 9.73
C PRO A 144 -6.82 -9.83 10.28
N ALA A 145 -5.69 -9.45 10.86
CA ALA A 145 -5.50 -8.10 11.43
C ALA A 145 -5.48 -7.03 10.32
N ALA A 146 -4.83 -7.31 9.20
CA ALA A 146 -4.80 -6.40 8.05
C ALA A 146 -6.21 -6.22 7.43
N TYR A 147 -7.01 -7.28 7.36
CA TYR A 147 -8.37 -7.17 6.83
C TYR A 147 -9.33 -6.50 7.80
N GLU A 148 -9.13 -6.67 9.10
CA GLU A 148 -9.86 -5.92 10.12
C GLU A 148 -9.56 -4.43 10.06
N SER A 149 -8.29 -4.04 9.95
CA SER A 149 -7.91 -2.63 9.84
C SER A 149 -8.48 -1.98 8.58
N TYR A 150 -8.53 -2.70 7.46
CA TYR A 150 -9.22 -2.26 6.24
C TYR A 150 -10.73 -2.04 6.46
N ARG A 151 -11.43 -2.97 7.13
CA ARG A 151 -12.85 -2.80 7.49
C ARG A 151 -13.05 -1.59 8.42
N ALA A 152 -12.11 -1.32 9.33
CA ALA A 152 -12.16 -0.15 10.19
C ALA A 152 -12.08 1.16 9.38
N ALA A 153 -11.19 1.25 8.39
CA ALA A 153 -11.11 2.42 7.50
C ALA A 153 -12.40 2.62 6.68
N LEU A 154 -12.98 1.54 6.14
CA LEU A 154 -14.25 1.62 5.43
C LEU A 154 -15.42 2.02 6.34
N THR A 155 -15.39 1.59 7.61
CA THR A 155 -16.40 1.96 8.60
C THR A 155 -16.30 3.43 8.97
N GLU A 156 -15.07 3.94 9.13
CA GLU A 156 -14.82 5.37 9.37
C GLU A 156 -15.29 6.20 8.19
N GLY A 157 -14.92 5.84 6.96
CA GLY A 157 -15.39 6.51 5.74
C GLY A 157 -16.92 6.51 5.62
N ALA A 158 -17.55 5.36 5.87
CA ALA A 158 -19.01 5.24 5.89
C ALA A 158 -19.66 6.18 6.91
N SER A 159 -19.05 6.37 8.09
CA SER A 159 -19.55 7.29 9.11
C SER A 159 -19.55 8.77 8.66
N GLN A 160 -18.65 9.11 7.72
CA GLN A 160 -18.52 10.42 7.09
C GLN A 160 -19.32 10.54 5.77
N GLY A 161 -20.09 9.51 5.40
CA GLY A 161 -20.82 9.48 4.13
C GLY A 161 -19.93 9.23 2.91
N LEU A 162 -18.69 8.77 3.11
CA LEU A 162 -17.74 8.47 2.04
C LEU A 162 -17.91 7.01 1.61
N TYR A 163 -18.57 6.81 0.46
CA TYR A 163 -18.77 5.49 -0.13
C TYR A 163 -18.15 5.37 -1.51
N ALA A 164 -17.78 4.16 -1.89
CA ALA A 164 -17.60 3.77 -3.27
C ALA A 164 -18.94 3.44 -3.94
N ALA A 165 -18.98 3.51 -5.26
CA ALA A 165 -20.20 3.21 -6.01
C ALA A 165 -20.62 1.73 -5.82
N PRO A 166 -21.94 1.45 -5.74
CA PRO A 166 -22.49 0.09 -5.65
C PRO A 166 -21.86 -0.93 -6.59
N ARG A 167 -21.62 -0.56 -7.85
CA ARG A 167 -21.00 -1.43 -8.86
C ARG A 167 -19.62 -1.92 -8.43
N GLN A 168 -18.83 -1.06 -7.79
CA GLN A 168 -17.49 -1.42 -7.31
C GLN A 168 -17.57 -2.37 -6.12
N VAL A 169 -18.54 -2.16 -5.23
CA VAL A 169 -18.80 -3.06 -4.09
C VAL A 169 -19.20 -4.44 -4.60
N ASP A 170 -20.16 -4.51 -5.53
CA ASP A 170 -20.67 -5.75 -6.10
C ASP A 170 -19.56 -6.52 -6.85
N ALA A 171 -18.69 -5.80 -7.59
CA ALA A 171 -17.55 -6.39 -8.27
C ALA A 171 -16.53 -6.99 -7.27
N LEU A 172 -16.18 -6.26 -6.21
CA LEU A 172 -15.27 -6.77 -5.18
C LEU A 172 -15.88 -7.97 -4.44
N VAL A 173 -17.16 -7.90 -4.07
CA VAL A 173 -17.87 -9.03 -3.42
C VAL A 173 -17.82 -10.29 -4.29
N SER A 174 -18.05 -10.16 -5.61
CA SER A 174 -17.93 -11.26 -6.56
C SER A 174 -16.52 -11.85 -6.58
N GLN A 175 -15.48 -11.01 -6.63
CA GLN A 175 -14.09 -11.45 -6.58
C GLN A 175 -13.74 -12.17 -5.27
N LEU A 176 -14.17 -11.64 -4.12
CA LEU A 176 -13.96 -12.30 -2.83
C LEU A 176 -14.69 -13.64 -2.76
N GLY A 177 -15.86 -13.76 -3.41
CA GLY A 177 -16.54 -15.04 -3.59
C GLY A 177 -15.68 -16.07 -4.32
N GLN A 178 -14.98 -15.67 -5.38
CA GLN A 178 -14.06 -16.56 -6.11
C GLN A 178 -12.86 -16.96 -5.24
N TRP A 179 -12.36 -16.06 -4.38
CA TRP A 179 -11.21 -16.37 -3.51
C TRP A 179 -11.55 -17.34 -2.39
N LEU A 180 -12.83 -17.44 -2.02
CA LEU A 180 -13.30 -18.39 -1.01
C LEU A 180 -13.45 -19.82 -1.57
N GLY A 181 -13.35 -19.99 -2.90
CA GLY A 181 -13.67 -21.25 -3.57
C GLY A 181 -15.18 -21.47 -3.71
N SER A 182 -15.56 -22.46 -4.51
CA SER A 182 -16.95 -22.87 -4.70
C SER A 182 -17.08 -24.39 -4.77
N GLY A 183 -18.09 -24.96 -4.12
CA GLY A 183 -18.32 -26.41 -4.15
C GLY A 183 -17.14 -27.19 -3.54
N SER A 184 -16.47 -27.99 -4.38
CA SER A 184 -15.28 -28.76 -4.00
C SER A 184 -13.96 -27.99 -4.13
N ASP A 185 -13.97 -26.79 -4.70
CA ASP A 185 -12.75 -26.01 -4.91
C ASP A 185 -12.23 -25.41 -3.61
N GLN A 186 -10.92 -25.47 -3.41
CA GLN A 186 -10.25 -24.86 -2.27
C GLN A 186 -10.29 -23.33 -2.37
N SER A 187 -10.22 -22.66 -1.22
CA SER A 187 -9.97 -21.22 -1.19
C SER A 187 -8.60 -20.90 -1.78
N TRP A 188 -8.40 -19.66 -2.22
CA TRP A 188 -7.11 -19.22 -2.76
C TRP A 188 -5.97 -19.43 -1.75
N PHE A 189 -6.19 -19.13 -0.46
CA PHE A 189 -5.15 -19.31 0.57
C PHE A 189 -4.84 -20.80 0.80
N ALA A 190 -5.86 -21.65 0.84
CA ALA A 190 -5.66 -23.09 0.99
C ALA A 190 -4.92 -23.69 -0.21
N SER A 191 -5.29 -23.28 -1.43
CA SER A 191 -4.59 -23.68 -2.66
C SER A 191 -3.17 -23.12 -2.73
N PHE A 192 -2.90 -21.92 -2.21
CA PHE A 192 -1.54 -21.38 -2.20
C PHE A 192 -0.63 -22.20 -1.27
N VAL A 193 -1.12 -22.59 -0.09
CA VAL A 193 -0.32 -23.37 0.86
C VAL A 193 -0.26 -24.85 0.51
N SER A 194 -1.02 -25.37 -0.46
CA SER A 194 -0.92 -26.78 -0.87
C SER A 194 0.40 -27.11 -1.56
N ASP A 195 1.09 -26.08 -2.08
CA ASP A 195 2.39 -26.21 -2.73
C ASP A 195 3.56 -26.26 -1.72
N ALA A 196 3.27 -26.12 -0.43
CA ALA A 196 4.28 -26.14 0.62
C ALA A 196 4.87 -27.55 0.85
N PRO A 197 6.15 -27.67 1.24
CA PRO A 197 6.74 -28.94 1.62
C PRO A 197 5.94 -29.66 2.73
N HIS A 198 5.83 -30.99 2.63
CA HIS A 198 5.09 -31.83 3.58
C HIS A 198 5.87 -32.12 4.89
N ALA A 199 6.53 -31.11 5.46
CA ALA A 199 7.25 -31.23 6.72
C ALA A 199 6.36 -30.79 7.89
N ASP A 200 6.04 -31.71 8.80
CA ASP A 200 5.40 -31.39 10.08
C ASP A 200 6.45 -30.84 11.05
N PRO A 201 6.19 -29.75 11.81
CA PRO A 201 4.89 -29.11 12.11
C PRO A 201 4.52 -27.89 11.24
N LEU A 202 5.40 -27.45 10.32
CA LEU A 202 5.19 -26.25 9.51
C LEU A 202 3.94 -26.35 8.62
N ARG A 203 3.63 -27.57 8.16
CA ARG A 203 2.42 -27.85 7.39
C ARG A 203 1.16 -27.41 8.13
N ASP A 204 1.00 -27.81 9.39
CA ASP A 204 -0.17 -27.50 10.21
C ASP A 204 -0.31 -25.99 10.45
N GLU A 205 0.82 -25.31 10.71
CA GLU A 205 0.83 -23.85 10.89
C GLU A 205 0.35 -23.10 9.63
N LEU A 206 0.78 -23.55 8.45
CA LEU A 206 0.37 -22.98 7.17
C LEU A 206 -1.13 -23.20 6.90
N GLU A 207 -1.64 -24.41 7.15
CA GLU A 207 -3.05 -24.73 6.94
C GLU A 207 -3.95 -23.91 7.88
N GLU A 208 -3.54 -23.77 9.14
CA GLU A 208 -4.26 -22.97 10.12
C GLU A 208 -4.24 -21.48 9.76
N ALA A 209 -3.08 -20.94 9.35
CA ALA A 209 -2.97 -19.57 8.88
C ALA A 209 -3.83 -19.33 7.62
N ALA A 210 -3.84 -20.28 6.68
CA ALA A 210 -4.67 -20.21 5.47
C ALA A 210 -6.17 -20.25 5.79
N ARG A 211 -6.57 -21.05 6.77
CA ARG A 211 -7.96 -21.10 7.26
C ARG A 211 -8.39 -19.76 7.86
N HIS A 212 -7.56 -19.15 8.71
CA HIS A 212 -7.84 -17.84 9.28
C HIS A 212 -7.86 -16.71 8.24
N ALA A 213 -6.93 -16.73 7.29
CA ALA A 213 -6.93 -15.79 6.17
C ALA A 213 -8.21 -15.92 5.31
N THR A 214 -8.63 -17.16 5.04
CA THR A 214 -9.89 -17.46 4.32
C THR A 214 -11.12 -16.97 5.08
N GLU A 215 -11.19 -17.20 6.39
CA GLU A 215 -12.29 -16.66 7.21
C GLU A 215 -12.34 -15.13 7.17
N SER A 216 -11.17 -14.48 7.17
CA SER A 216 -11.10 -13.03 7.09
C SER A 216 -11.58 -12.49 5.75
N VAL A 217 -11.37 -13.23 4.64
CA VAL A 217 -11.99 -12.91 3.34
C VAL A 217 -13.51 -13.00 3.42
N ARG A 218 -14.05 -14.06 4.03
CA ARG A 218 -15.49 -14.26 4.22
C ARG A 218 -16.10 -13.12 5.03
N THR A 219 -15.48 -12.77 6.15
CA THR A 219 -15.91 -11.66 7.00
C THR A 219 -15.91 -10.33 6.24
N THR A 220 -14.87 -10.01 5.47
CA THR A 220 -14.84 -8.78 4.66
C THR A 220 -15.91 -8.78 3.57
N ARG A 221 -16.11 -9.90 2.88
CA ARG A 221 -17.14 -10.03 1.85
C ARG A 221 -18.54 -9.80 2.44
N ASP A 222 -18.84 -10.42 3.57
CA ASP A 222 -20.16 -10.34 4.20
C ASP A 222 -20.40 -8.92 4.77
N PHE A 223 -19.37 -8.27 5.31
CA PHE A 223 -19.42 -6.84 5.66
C PHE A 223 -19.73 -5.95 4.45
N LEU A 224 -19.04 -6.18 3.32
CA LEU A 224 -19.22 -5.41 2.10
C LEU A 224 -20.64 -5.60 1.54
N GLN A 225 -21.09 -6.85 1.43
CA GLN A 225 -22.39 -7.21 0.87
C GLN A 225 -23.56 -6.77 1.75
N GLY A 226 -23.41 -6.83 3.07
CA GLY A 226 -24.43 -6.41 4.02
C GLY A 226 -24.37 -4.91 4.29
N ARG A 227 -23.49 -4.53 5.21
CA ARG A 227 -23.47 -3.18 5.80
C ARG A 227 -23.01 -2.11 4.80
N TYR A 228 -21.88 -2.33 4.12
CA TYR A 228 -21.30 -1.30 3.26
C TYR A 228 -22.15 -1.05 2.01
N ARG A 229 -22.61 -2.11 1.34
CA ARG A 229 -23.41 -2.04 0.12
C ARG A 229 -24.72 -1.29 0.30
N SER A 230 -25.39 -1.46 1.44
CA SER A 230 -26.62 -0.73 1.76
C SER A 230 -26.37 0.75 1.96
N GLY A 231 -25.25 1.14 2.59
CA GLY A 231 -24.90 2.55 2.78
C GLY A 231 -24.40 3.23 1.50
N ALA A 232 -23.82 2.46 0.57
CA ALA A 232 -23.34 2.93 -0.72
C ALA A 232 -24.46 3.27 -1.73
N GLU A 233 -25.72 2.90 -1.44
CA GLU A 233 -26.84 3.12 -2.35
C GLU A 233 -27.00 4.61 -2.72
N GLY A 234 -27.21 4.89 -4.00
CA GLY A 234 -27.26 6.26 -4.52
C GLY A 234 -25.91 6.93 -4.76
N THR A 235 -24.78 6.29 -4.42
CA THR A 235 -23.45 6.81 -4.78
C THR A 235 -23.21 6.64 -6.28
N PRO A 236 -22.98 7.71 -7.05
CA PRO A 236 -22.78 7.62 -8.48
C PRO A 236 -21.43 6.98 -8.83
N ASP A 237 -21.37 6.26 -9.95
CA ASP A 237 -20.08 5.78 -10.50
C ASP A 237 -19.17 6.92 -10.93
N ALA A 238 -19.76 8.02 -11.43
CA ALA A 238 -19.01 9.21 -11.79
C ALA A 238 -18.50 9.89 -10.52
N VAL A 239 -17.18 9.89 -10.33
CA VAL A 239 -16.53 10.45 -9.13
C VAL A 239 -16.61 11.98 -9.03
N GLY A 240 -16.98 12.66 -10.11
CA GLY A 240 -17.05 14.12 -10.17
C GLY A 240 -15.68 14.77 -10.43
N ALA A 241 -15.71 16.04 -10.84
CA ALA A 241 -14.53 16.76 -11.30
C ALA A 241 -13.45 16.90 -10.23
N GLU A 242 -13.82 17.21 -8.99
CA GLU A 242 -12.88 17.43 -7.90
C GLU A 242 -12.07 16.17 -7.56
N ARG A 243 -12.77 15.05 -7.32
CA ARG A 243 -12.13 13.75 -7.04
C ARG A 243 -11.29 13.29 -8.22
N TYR A 244 -11.80 13.46 -9.44
CA TYR A 244 -11.06 13.12 -10.65
C TYR A 244 -9.76 13.93 -10.76
N SER A 245 -9.80 15.25 -10.56
CA SER A 245 -8.60 16.10 -10.61
C SER A 245 -7.57 15.70 -9.56
N ARG A 246 -8.00 15.36 -8.33
CA ARG A 246 -7.09 14.87 -7.28
C ARG A 246 -6.43 13.54 -7.67
N ALA A 247 -7.21 12.59 -8.17
CA ALA A 247 -6.69 11.30 -8.64
C ALA A 247 -5.75 11.44 -9.85
N ALA A 248 -6.05 12.37 -10.76
CA ALA A 248 -5.22 12.67 -11.92
C ALA A 248 -3.84 13.26 -11.54
N MET A 249 -3.70 13.89 -10.36
CA MET A 249 -2.39 14.33 -9.86
C MET A 249 -1.50 13.16 -9.42
N GLN A 250 -2.08 12.03 -9.01
CA GLN A 250 -1.31 10.84 -8.64
C GLN A 250 -0.77 10.07 -9.84
N THR A 251 -1.49 10.12 -10.97
CA THR A 251 -1.10 9.43 -12.19
C THR A 251 -0.24 10.38 -13.03
N PRO A 252 0.96 10.02 -13.48
CA PRO A 252 1.68 10.87 -14.42
C PRO A 252 0.82 11.03 -15.67
N ALA A 253 0.39 12.27 -15.96
CA ALA A 253 -0.27 12.57 -17.22
C ALA A 253 0.66 12.10 -18.36
N PRO A 254 0.14 11.46 -19.42
CA PRO A 254 0.96 11.19 -20.58
C PRO A 254 1.51 12.54 -21.04
N SER A 255 2.84 12.66 -21.06
CA SER A 255 3.53 13.83 -21.58
C SER A 255 2.91 14.13 -22.94
N SER A 256 2.14 15.22 -23.01
CA SER A 256 1.63 15.71 -24.28
C SER A 256 2.84 16.24 -25.02
N THR A 257 3.53 15.35 -25.75
CA THR A 257 4.53 15.73 -26.73
C THR A 257 3.76 16.51 -27.78
N SER A 258 3.75 17.82 -27.62
CA SER A 258 3.32 18.75 -28.64
C SER A 258 4.23 18.52 -29.84
N MET A 259 3.75 17.70 -30.75
CA MET A 259 4.36 17.46 -32.04
C MET A 259 4.19 18.77 -32.81
N ARG A 260 5.18 19.67 -32.68
CA ARG A 260 5.27 20.85 -33.53
C ARG A 260 5.29 20.36 -34.98
N PRO A 261 4.40 20.85 -35.85
CA PRO A 261 4.55 20.58 -37.27
C PRO A 261 5.83 21.27 -37.73
N SER A 262 6.76 20.50 -38.28
CA SER A 262 7.93 21.01 -38.98
C SER A 262 7.49 21.75 -40.26
N PRO A 263 8.25 22.78 -40.68
CA PRO A 263 7.87 23.72 -41.73
C PRO A 263 7.78 23.10 -43.13
#